data_AF-A0A0M7MIK4-F1
#
_entry.id   AF-A0A0M7MIK4-F1
#
_cell.length_a   1.000
_cell.length_b   1.000
_cell.length_c   1.000
_cell.angle_alpha   90.00
_cell.angle_beta   90.00
_cell.angle_gamma   90.00
#
_symmetry.space_group_name_H-M   'P 1'
#
loop_
_entity.id
_entity.type
_entity.pdbx_description
1 polymer ?
#
loop_
_entity_poly.entity_id
_entity_poly.type
_entity_poly.pdbx_seq_one_letter_code
_entity_poly.pdbx_strand_id
1 'polypeptide(L)'
;MTMRGLHSPGQGEGAAVARVRSAARDPAEPELSWLLCGLAGRAMAVESLDPEAAGAPPRPVLTATHLLLPAGAPGEPVAGGASRVDAPDAAALRRAAVAHAAAHLLYSPAAQPVASLKPMGLAVVSAVEDARVERVLAALYPGVRRWFRPFIPPPPDPTDLSFTALVRRLCRLLMDPALRDDNHWVNKARDRFETQAAADLADIAAFRRLASLLANDLGQMRVRFNPLQYVVPVAYRDDNSYLWDYGDAAEPPPALALGSQGAAPQAREAAPGERQAESDEDVELGRYGYPEWDYRLARGRPDWCTVIERLPGWRADAAPLAGLRPPRLALPRARRLDRARRLRRQWEGDDIDLNAAIEVMIDRRLDLAPDARFFQRPGSQPGVCSTLVLLDLSASANDPAPQDGATVLDLEKRAAALLVGAVAESGDRIAVHGFCSDTRAAVHYYRLLDAGAPPTDAALGRIAAARARYSTRLGAALRHAGELALRAPGERRALIVVTDGAPSDIDVHDPRYLVEDAREAVLALRRRGLRVQCVALDAKAEPQLRAMFGFRGYRIVLNAAALPAALAHGYSRATLG
;
A
#
# COMPACT_ATOMS: atom_id res chain seq x y z
N MET A 1 -21.28 10.58 64.08
CA MET A 1 -22.70 10.92 63.84
C MET A 1 -22.71 11.78 62.58
N THR A 2 -23.29 11.43 61.43
CA THR A 2 -24.34 10.45 61.08
C THR A 2 -24.28 10.32 59.53
N MET A 3 -24.03 9.12 58.98
CA MET A 3 -24.93 8.32 58.11
C MET A 3 -25.50 9.09 56.89
N ARG A 4 -25.13 8.79 55.64
CA ARG A 4 -25.49 7.65 54.74
C ARG A 4 -26.26 8.22 53.54
N GLY A 5 -25.74 7.97 52.34
CA GLY A 5 -26.43 8.16 51.07
C GLY A 5 -25.80 7.24 50.04
N LEU A 6 -26.07 5.94 50.16
CA LEU A 6 -25.72 4.90 49.20
C LEU A 6 -26.28 5.28 47.83
N HIS A 7 -25.42 5.65 46.88
CA HIS A 7 -25.77 5.58 45.46
C HIS A 7 -25.48 4.15 44.99
N SER A 8 -26.55 3.45 44.61
CA SER A 8 -26.51 2.10 44.05
C SER A 8 -25.69 2.06 42.76
N PRO A 9 -24.77 1.09 42.58
CA PRO A 9 -24.20 0.79 41.28
C PRO A 9 -25.22 -0.08 40.53
N GLY A 10 -25.89 0.46 39.52
CA GLY A 10 -26.83 -0.38 38.77
C GLY A 10 -27.68 0.29 37.68
N GLN A 11 -27.59 1.60 37.46
CA GLN A 11 -28.48 2.28 36.50
C GLN A 11 -27.83 2.62 35.13
N GLY A 12 -26.52 2.40 34.97
CA GLY A 12 -25.81 2.68 33.70
C GLY A 12 -25.94 1.58 32.63
N GLU A 13 -25.80 0.31 33.01
CA GLU A 13 -25.83 -0.82 32.05
C GLU A 13 -27.22 -1.08 31.48
N GLY A 14 -28.29 -0.82 32.25
CA GLY A 14 -29.67 -1.11 31.84
C GLY A 14 -30.17 -0.29 30.64
N ALA A 15 -29.61 0.90 30.40
CA ALA A 15 -30.08 1.81 29.35
C ALA A 15 -29.47 1.52 27.97
N ALA A 16 -28.22 1.02 27.91
CA ALA A 16 -27.56 0.65 26.66
C ALA A 16 -28.06 -0.71 26.14
N VAL A 17 -28.26 -1.68 27.04
CA VAL A 17 -28.78 -3.02 26.71
C VAL A 17 -30.26 -2.97 26.28
N ALA A 18 -31.04 -1.99 26.74
CA ALA A 18 -32.45 -1.84 26.36
C ALA A 18 -32.67 -1.41 24.89
N ARG A 19 -31.67 -0.83 24.22
CA ARG A 19 -31.79 -0.30 22.85
C ARG A 19 -31.48 -1.31 21.73
N VAL A 20 -31.06 -2.53 22.08
CA VAL A 20 -30.51 -3.53 21.13
C VAL A 20 -31.30 -4.86 21.19
N ARG A 21 -32.42 -4.89 21.93
CA ARG A 21 -33.21 -6.11 22.21
C ARG A 21 -34.39 -6.23 21.28
N SER A 22 -34.49 -7.40 20.62
CA SER A 22 -35.64 -7.65 19.75
C SER A 22 -36.94 -7.86 20.49
N ALA A 23 -38.02 -7.31 19.92
CA ALA A 23 -39.38 -7.45 20.43
C ALA A 23 -39.97 -8.86 20.19
N ALA A 24 -39.41 -9.62 19.24
CA ALA A 24 -39.82 -10.99 18.96
C ALA A 24 -38.97 -11.99 19.76
N ARG A 25 -39.60 -12.79 20.63
CA ARG A 25 -38.92 -13.83 21.43
C ARG A 25 -38.75 -15.11 20.63
N ASP A 26 -37.51 -15.59 20.51
CA ASP A 26 -37.23 -16.92 19.95
C ASP A 26 -37.60 -17.99 21.01
N PRO A 27 -38.43 -19.00 20.67
CA PRO A 27 -38.83 -20.04 21.62
C PRO A 27 -37.66 -20.85 22.19
N ALA A 28 -36.48 -20.83 21.56
CA ALA A 28 -35.27 -21.50 22.05
C ALA A 28 -34.49 -20.70 23.12
N GLU A 29 -34.81 -19.43 23.36
CA GLU A 29 -34.11 -18.56 24.34
C GLU A 29 -34.01 -19.17 25.75
N PRO A 30 -35.07 -19.76 26.33
CA PRO A 30 -34.99 -20.36 27.66
C PRO A 30 -34.01 -21.53 27.69
N GLU A 31 -34.09 -22.45 26.72
CA GLU A 31 -33.20 -23.62 26.65
C GLU A 31 -31.73 -23.23 26.50
N LEU A 32 -31.45 -22.23 25.66
CA LEU A 32 -30.10 -21.68 25.48
C LEU A 32 -29.61 -20.97 26.76
N SER A 33 -30.49 -20.28 27.47
CA SER A 33 -30.19 -19.67 28.77
C SER A 33 -29.84 -20.72 29.82
N TRP A 34 -30.59 -21.82 29.89
CA TRP A 34 -30.29 -22.95 30.78
C TRP A 34 -28.94 -23.58 30.45
N LEU A 35 -28.64 -23.77 29.16
CA LEU A 35 -27.35 -24.29 28.71
C LEU A 35 -26.20 -23.36 29.09
N LEU A 36 -26.35 -22.04 28.87
CA LEU A 36 -25.34 -21.05 29.25
C LEU A 36 -25.13 -21.01 30.76
N CYS A 37 -26.21 -21.02 31.54
CA CYS A 37 -26.13 -21.07 33.00
C CYS A 37 -25.43 -22.33 33.50
N GLY A 38 -25.77 -23.49 32.92
CA GLY A 38 -25.17 -24.77 33.28
C GLY A 38 -23.68 -24.85 32.93
N LEU A 39 -23.28 -24.32 31.78
CA LEU A 39 -21.87 -24.31 31.36
C LEU A 39 -21.05 -23.30 32.17
N ALA A 40 -21.54 -22.06 32.33
CA ALA A 40 -20.81 -20.98 32.98
C ALA A 40 -20.91 -20.98 34.52
N GLY A 41 -21.82 -21.78 35.10
CA GLY A 41 -22.03 -21.87 36.54
C GLY A 41 -22.60 -20.58 37.17
N ARG A 42 -23.19 -19.69 36.37
CA ARG A 42 -23.74 -18.39 36.78
C ARG A 42 -25.03 -18.07 36.04
N ALA A 43 -25.90 -17.29 36.66
CA ALA A 43 -27.14 -16.85 36.02
C ALA A 43 -26.84 -15.92 34.83
N MET A 44 -27.33 -16.30 33.65
CA MET A 44 -27.21 -15.58 32.39
C MET A 44 -28.51 -15.72 31.61
N ALA A 45 -28.90 -14.68 30.88
CA ALA A 45 -30.02 -14.74 29.95
C ALA A 45 -29.51 -14.72 28.50
N VAL A 46 -30.12 -15.53 27.65
CA VAL A 46 -29.93 -15.50 26.19
C VAL A 46 -31.15 -14.81 25.60
N GLU A 47 -30.92 -13.76 24.81
CA GLU A 47 -31.98 -12.97 24.17
C GLU A 47 -31.65 -12.74 22.69
N SER A 48 -32.69 -12.47 21.90
CA SER A 48 -32.53 -12.10 20.49
C SER A 48 -32.04 -10.66 20.33
N LEU A 49 -30.99 -10.50 19.53
CA LEU A 49 -30.40 -9.23 19.14
C LEU A 49 -31.22 -8.60 18.02
N ASP A 50 -31.54 -7.31 18.13
CA ASP A 50 -32.26 -6.60 17.07
C ASP A 50 -31.44 -6.48 15.80
N PRO A 51 -31.96 -6.89 14.62
CA PRO A 51 -31.22 -6.86 13.37
C PRO A 51 -30.85 -5.44 12.91
N GLU A 52 -31.59 -4.40 13.32
CA GLU A 52 -31.25 -3.00 13.03
C GLU A 52 -30.12 -2.46 13.92
N ALA A 53 -29.97 -2.99 15.13
CA ALA A 53 -28.90 -2.65 16.04
C ALA A 53 -27.65 -3.52 15.83
N ALA A 54 -27.83 -4.70 15.22
CA ALA A 54 -26.80 -5.65 14.87
C ALA A 54 -26.19 -5.32 13.51
N GLY A 55 -25.06 -4.62 13.52
CA GLY A 55 -24.25 -4.38 12.35
C GLY A 55 -24.06 -5.59 11.41
N ALA A 56 -24.08 -5.41 10.10
CA ALA A 56 -24.00 -6.54 9.15
C ALA A 56 -22.56 -7.03 8.88
N PRO A 57 -22.26 -8.35 8.93
CA PRO A 57 -23.14 -9.44 9.38
C PRO A 57 -23.23 -9.49 10.92
N PRO A 58 -24.44 -9.76 11.48
CA PRO A 58 -24.69 -9.64 12.90
C PRO A 58 -23.90 -10.68 13.70
N ARG A 59 -23.30 -10.25 14.82
CA ARG A 59 -22.50 -11.09 15.71
C ARG A 59 -23.16 -11.25 17.08
N PRO A 60 -22.97 -12.40 17.75
CA PRO A 60 -23.27 -12.51 19.16
C PRO A 60 -22.60 -11.39 19.96
N VAL A 61 -23.30 -10.86 20.96
CA VAL A 61 -22.75 -9.84 21.87
C VAL A 61 -22.83 -10.39 23.28
N LEU A 62 -21.68 -10.56 23.91
CA LEU A 62 -21.57 -11.03 25.29
C LEU A 62 -21.44 -9.83 26.24
N THR A 63 -22.26 -9.83 27.28
CA THR A 63 -22.18 -8.87 28.39
C THR A 63 -22.02 -9.63 29.71
N ALA A 64 -21.87 -8.91 30.82
CA ALA A 64 -21.76 -9.53 32.14
C ALA A 64 -23.01 -10.31 32.57
N THR A 65 -24.17 -10.07 31.95
CA THR A 65 -25.46 -10.65 32.39
C THR A 65 -26.27 -11.29 31.26
N HIS A 66 -26.02 -10.91 30.01
CA HIS A 66 -26.76 -11.39 28.84
C HIS A 66 -25.83 -11.82 27.72
N LEU A 67 -26.26 -12.83 26.96
CA LEU A 67 -25.74 -13.14 25.63
C LEU A 67 -26.83 -12.80 24.60
N LEU A 68 -26.55 -11.83 23.75
CA LEU A 68 -27.46 -11.44 22.69
C LEU A 68 -27.08 -12.21 21.41
N LEU A 69 -28.02 -12.94 20.82
CA LEU A 69 -27.79 -13.73 19.62
C LEU A 69 -28.53 -13.12 18.42
N PRO A 70 -27.90 -13.03 17.23
CA PRO A 70 -28.59 -12.59 16.01
C PRO A 70 -29.87 -13.39 15.75
N ALA A 71 -30.97 -12.70 15.46
CA ALA A 71 -32.20 -13.35 15.02
C ALA A 71 -31.94 -14.11 13.70
N GLY A 72 -32.29 -15.39 13.65
CA GLY A 72 -32.05 -16.22 12.47
C GLY A 72 -32.93 -15.79 11.30
N ALA A 73 -32.36 -15.18 10.27
CA ALA A 73 -33.04 -15.04 8.99
C ALA A 73 -33.19 -16.45 8.35
N PRO A 74 -34.38 -16.84 7.88
CA PRO A 74 -34.57 -18.09 7.16
C PRO A 74 -33.88 -17.99 5.79
N GLY A 75 -32.68 -18.55 5.69
CA GLY A 75 -32.07 -19.02 4.45
C GLY A 75 -31.98 -18.03 3.29
N GLU A 76 -31.06 -17.05 3.37
CA GLU A 76 -30.46 -16.52 2.15
C GLU A 76 -29.03 -17.06 1.96
N PRO A 77 -28.69 -17.51 0.74
CA PRO A 77 -27.38 -18.07 0.45
C PRO A 77 -26.32 -16.98 0.52
N VAL A 78 -25.23 -17.26 1.23
CA VAL A 78 -23.97 -16.56 0.98
C VAL A 78 -23.64 -16.77 -0.50
N ALA A 79 -23.57 -15.68 -1.27
CA ALA A 79 -23.24 -15.74 -2.69
C ALA A 79 -21.87 -16.39 -2.87
N GLY A 80 -21.87 -17.66 -3.29
CA GLY A 80 -20.66 -18.46 -3.43
C GLY A 80 -20.89 -19.96 -3.27
N GLY A 81 -21.63 -20.55 -4.21
CA GLY A 81 -21.63 -21.97 -4.57
C GLY A 81 -21.34 -23.02 -3.48
N ALA A 82 -22.35 -23.36 -2.68
CA ALA A 82 -22.48 -24.69 -2.09
C ALA A 82 -23.95 -25.08 -2.06
N SER A 83 -24.23 -26.34 -2.41
CA SER A 83 -25.58 -26.91 -2.42
C SER A 83 -26.24 -26.79 -1.04
N ARG A 84 -27.58 -26.75 -1.03
CA ARG A 84 -28.49 -26.57 0.12
C ARG A 84 -28.39 -27.68 1.20
N VAL A 85 -27.41 -28.57 1.10
CA VAL A 85 -27.25 -29.79 1.90
C VAL A 85 -26.25 -29.60 3.06
N ASP A 86 -25.39 -28.57 3.02
CA ASP A 86 -24.24 -28.44 3.95
C ASP A 86 -24.22 -27.17 4.83
N ALA A 87 -25.27 -26.33 4.81
CA ALA A 87 -25.32 -25.17 5.70
C ALA A 87 -25.59 -25.64 7.15
N PRO A 88 -24.71 -25.33 8.12
CA PRO A 88 -24.93 -25.76 9.50
C PRO A 88 -26.23 -25.15 10.07
N ASP A 89 -27.04 -26.02 10.67
CA ASP A 89 -28.32 -25.70 11.31
C ASP A 89 -28.20 -24.48 12.24
N ALA A 90 -29.15 -23.53 12.14
CA ALA A 90 -29.21 -22.33 12.99
C ALA A 90 -29.18 -22.67 14.49
N ALA A 91 -29.77 -23.81 14.89
CA ALA A 91 -29.69 -24.29 16.26
C ALA A 91 -28.26 -24.72 16.65
N ALA A 92 -27.49 -25.28 15.73
CA ALA A 92 -26.08 -25.62 15.96
C ALA A 92 -25.23 -24.36 16.13
N LEU A 93 -25.49 -23.31 15.34
CA LEU A 93 -24.77 -22.04 15.45
C LEU A 93 -25.00 -21.39 16.82
N ARG A 94 -26.25 -21.36 17.29
CA ARG A 94 -26.59 -20.81 18.61
C ARG A 94 -25.99 -21.62 19.76
N ARG A 95 -25.98 -22.95 19.67
CA ARG A 95 -25.30 -23.80 20.66
C ARG A 95 -23.78 -23.54 20.70
N ALA A 96 -23.15 -23.36 19.56
CA ALA A 96 -21.74 -23.00 19.48
C ALA A 96 -21.47 -21.62 20.10
N ALA A 97 -22.33 -20.63 19.83
CA ALA A 97 -22.22 -19.30 20.41
C ALA A 97 -22.37 -19.32 21.94
N VAL A 98 -23.32 -20.08 22.48
CA VAL A 98 -23.47 -20.28 23.93
C VAL A 98 -22.22 -20.91 24.55
N ALA A 99 -21.65 -21.93 23.92
CA ALA A 99 -20.45 -22.58 24.43
C ALA A 99 -19.23 -21.64 24.40
N HIS A 100 -19.07 -20.86 23.33
CA HIS A 100 -18.03 -19.84 23.22
C HIS A 100 -18.18 -18.74 24.29
N ALA A 101 -19.39 -18.22 24.48
CA ALA A 101 -19.70 -17.24 25.51
C ALA A 101 -19.41 -17.78 26.93
N ALA A 102 -19.80 -19.03 27.21
CA ALA A 102 -19.48 -19.69 28.47
C ALA A 102 -17.96 -19.81 28.68
N ALA A 103 -17.20 -20.09 27.61
CA ALA A 103 -15.75 -20.17 27.68
C ALA A 103 -15.11 -18.83 28.08
N HIS A 104 -15.57 -17.71 27.51
CA HIS A 104 -15.12 -16.38 27.91
C HIS A 104 -15.49 -16.05 29.36
N LEU A 105 -16.73 -16.31 29.77
CA LEU A 105 -17.18 -16.06 31.15
C LEU A 105 -16.37 -16.81 32.21
N LEU A 106 -15.85 -17.99 31.87
CA LEU A 106 -15.10 -18.84 32.78
C LEU A 106 -13.59 -18.56 32.75
N TYR A 107 -13.03 -18.28 31.57
CA TYR A 107 -11.58 -18.36 31.35
C TYR A 107 -10.95 -17.09 30.82
N SER A 108 -11.74 -16.07 30.44
CA SER A 108 -11.22 -14.77 30.01
C SER A 108 -11.30 -13.72 31.12
N PRO A 109 -10.34 -12.79 31.19
CA PRO A 109 -10.49 -11.60 32.01
C PRO A 109 -11.45 -10.62 31.33
N ALA A 110 -12.48 -10.18 32.06
CA ALA A 110 -13.45 -9.21 31.59
C ALA A 110 -12.92 -7.78 31.61
N ALA A 111 -13.46 -6.91 30.74
CA ALA A 111 -13.29 -5.46 30.80
C ALA A 111 -11.83 -5.00 30.96
N GLN A 112 -10.92 -5.61 30.21
CA GLN A 112 -9.51 -5.24 30.26
C GLN A 112 -9.32 -3.88 29.58
N PRO A 113 -8.51 -2.97 30.16
CA PRO A 113 -8.25 -1.70 29.52
C PRO A 113 -7.58 -1.92 28.16
N VAL A 114 -8.12 -1.29 27.11
CA VAL A 114 -7.54 -1.34 25.76
C VAL A 114 -6.10 -0.81 25.74
N ALA A 115 -5.75 0.10 26.67
CA ALA A 115 -4.39 0.63 26.85
C ALA A 115 -3.79 1.17 25.53
N SER A 116 -2.47 1.13 25.36
CA SER A 116 -1.78 1.55 24.13
C SER A 116 -1.87 0.55 22.97
N LEU A 117 -2.77 -0.44 23.03
CA LEU A 117 -2.94 -1.41 21.95
C LEU A 117 -3.57 -0.73 20.74
N LYS A 118 -2.88 -0.80 19.60
CA LYS A 118 -3.42 -0.36 18.33
C LYS A 118 -4.59 -1.28 17.91
N PRO A 119 -5.57 -0.79 17.13
CA PRO A 119 -6.77 -1.57 16.75
C PRO A 119 -6.47 -2.96 16.14
N MET A 120 -5.43 -3.07 15.31
CA MET A 120 -4.99 -4.36 14.76
C MET A 120 -4.53 -5.34 15.85
N GLY A 121 -3.78 -4.84 16.84
CA GLY A 121 -3.32 -5.64 17.97
C GLY A 121 -4.49 -6.14 18.80
N LEU A 122 -5.51 -5.30 19.01
CA LEU A 122 -6.74 -5.69 19.69
C LEU A 122 -7.41 -6.87 18.99
N ALA A 123 -7.60 -6.79 17.67
CA ALA A 123 -8.22 -7.84 16.87
C ALA A 123 -7.44 -9.17 16.89
N VAL A 124 -6.10 -9.13 16.84
CA VAL A 124 -5.27 -10.33 16.92
C VAL A 124 -5.31 -10.95 18.32
N VAL A 125 -5.27 -10.13 19.37
CA VAL A 125 -5.36 -10.61 20.76
C VAL A 125 -6.71 -11.29 21.00
N SER A 126 -7.80 -10.66 20.58
CA SER A 126 -9.15 -11.24 20.59
C SER A 126 -9.18 -12.61 19.89
N ALA A 127 -8.71 -12.70 18.64
CA ALA A 127 -8.77 -13.95 17.88
C ALA A 127 -7.96 -15.11 18.51
N VAL A 128 -6.83 -14.80 19.14
CA VAL A 128 -6.02 -15.77 19.89
C VAL A 128 -6.71 -16.18 21.19
N GLU A 129 -7.32 -15.23 21.89
CA GLU A 129 -8.06 -15.48 23.13
C GLU A 129 -9.26 -16.39 22.89
N ASP A 130 -10.04 -16.13 21.84
CA ASP A 130 -11.16 -17.00 21.42
C ASP A 130 -10.70 -18.46 21.26
N ALA A 131 -9.60 -18.66 20.50
CA ALA A 131 -9.07 -20.00 20.24
C ALA A 131 -8.57 -20.68 21.52
N ARG A 132 -8.00 -19.89 22.45
CA ARG A 132 -7.53 -20.40 23.75
C ARG A 132 -8.68 -20.85 24.62
N VAL A 133 -9.71 -20.02 24.83
CA VAL A 133 -10.83 -20.38 25.71
C VAL A 133 -11.64 -21.55 25.16
N GLU A 134 -11.79 -21.62 23.83
CA GLU A 134 -12.40 -22.78 23.16
C GLU A 134 -11.58 -24.05 23.40
N ARG A 135 -10.24 -23.97 23.36
CA ARG A 135 -9.34 -25.10 23.63
C ARG A 135 -9.40 -25.54 25.09
N VAL A 136 -9.48 -24.61 26.04
CA VAL A 136 -9.65 -24.88 27.47
C VAL A 136 -10.98 -25.60 27.72
N LEU A 137 -12.08 -25.05 27.20
CA LEU A 137 -13.41 -25.65 27.34
C LEU A 137 -13.46 -27.05 26.70
N ALA A 138 -12.84 -27.23 25.54
CA ALA A 138 -12.73 -28.50 24.84
C ALA A 138 -11.78 -29.52 25.50
N ALA A 139 -10.92 -29.09 26.42
CA ALA A 139 -10.11 -29.99 27.24
C ALA A 139 -10.93 -30.53 28.43
N LEU A 140 -11.78 -29.69 29.02
CA LEU A 140 -12.67 -30.07 30.13
C LEU A 140 -13.90 -30.86 29.65
N TYR A 141 -14.46 -30.46 28.51
CA TYR A 141 -15.63 -31.09 27.89
C TYR A 141 -15.33 -31.45 26.43
N PRO A 142 -14.67 -32.59 26.17
CA PRO A 142 -14.25 -33.00 24.82
C PRO A 142 -15.40 -33.01 23.79
N GLY A 143 -16.63 -33.28 24.24
CA GLY A 143 -17.82 -33.29 23.41
C GLY A 143 -18.16 -31.93 22.78
N VAL A 144 -17.72 -30.80 23.34
CA VAL A 144 -17.98 -29.46 22.80
C VAL A 144 -17.26 -29.22 21.47
N ARG A 145 -16.17 -29.95 21.18
CA ARG A 145 -15.44 -29.84 19.90
C ARG A 145 -16.34 -30.04 18.67
N ARG A 146 -17.36 -30.92 18.78
CA ARG A 146 -18.32 -31.17 17.70
C ARG A 146 -19.26 -29.99 17.42
N TRP A 147 -19.38 -29.06 18.35
CA TRP A 147 -20.19 -27.85 18.19
C TRP A 147 -19.44 -26.76 17.42
N PHE A 148 -18.11 -26.67 17.57
CA PHE A 148 -17.30 -25.69 16.84
C PHE A 148 -16.88 -26.14 15.44
N ARG A 149 -16.56 -27.44 15.28
CA ARG A 149 -16.00 -28.01 14.03
C ARG A 149 -16.81 -27.70 12.75
N PRO A 150 -18.17 -27.70 12.75
CA PRO A 150 -18.93 -27.37 11.55
C PRO A 150 -18.75 -25.94 11.04
N PHE A 151 -18.23 -25.03 11.87
CA PHE A 151 -18.07 -23.61 11.55
C PHE A 151 -16.63 -23.21 11.24
N ILE A 152 -15.75 -24.19 10.96
CA ILE A 152 -14.40 -23.91 10.47
C ILE A 152 -14.54 -23.14 9.14
N PRO A 153 -13.98 -21.92 9.02
CA PRO A 153 -14.11 -21.14 7.80
C PRO A 153 -13.54 -21.86 6.58
N PRO A 154 -14.13 -21.67 5.38
CA PRO A 154 -13.54 -22.17 4.15
C PRO A 154 -12.14 -21.56 3.93
N PRO A 155 -11.22 -22.28 3.27
CA PRO A 155 -9.90 -21.74 2.97
C PRO A 155 -10.05 -20.49 2.09
N PRO A 156 -9.45 -19.35 2.45
CA PRO A 156 -9.43 -18.18 1.57
C PRO A 156 -8.50 -18.41 0.37
N ASP A 157 -8.53 -17.48 -0.58
CA ASP A 157 -7.57 -17.45 -1.68
C ASP A 157 -6.13 -17.45 -1.12
N PRO A 158 -5.24 -18.38 -1.52
CA PRO A 158 -3.86 -18.42 -1.04
C PRO A 158 -3.08 -17.12 -1.27
N THR A 159 -3.49 -16.33 -2.27
CA THR A 159 -2.88 -15.04 -2.64
C THR A 159 -3.44 -13.85 -1.85
N ASP A 160 -4.56 -14.02 -1.15
CA ASP A 160 -5.15 -12.98 -0.30
C ASP A 160 -4.37 -12.87 1.01
N LEU A 161 -3.60 -11.78 1.12
CA LEU A 161 -2.79 -11.43 2.29
C LEU A 161 -3.42 -10.30 3.11
N SER A 162 -4.72 -10.02 2.91
CA SER A 162 -5.45 -9.06 3.74
C SER A 162 -5.46 -9.52 5.20
N PHE A 163 -5.61 -8.56 6.12
CA PHE A 163 -5.75 -8.88 7.53
C PHE A 163 -6.84 -9.92 7.79
N THR A 164 -8.00 -9.73 7.16
CA THR A 164 -9.16 -10.63 7.28
C THR A 164 -8.85 -12.05 6.79
N ALA A 165 -8.14 -12.19 5.67
CA ALA A 165 -7.72 -13.50 5.17
C ALA A 165 -6.72 -14.18 6.10
N LEU A 166 -5.71 -13.45 6.60
CA LEU A 166 -4.70 -13.98 7.52
C LEU A 166 -5.32 -14.42 8.85
N VAL A 167 -6.19 -13.61 9.45
CA VAL A 167 -6.89 -14.00 10.70
C VAL A 167 -7.84 -15.18 10.46
N ARG A 168 -8.52 -15.24 9.30
CA ARG A 168 -9.36 -16.40 8.94
C ARG A 168 -8.55 -17.69 8.84
N ARG A 169 -7.37 -17.64 8.20
CA ARG A 169 -6.43 -18.78 8.13
C ARG A 169 -5.93 -19.18 9.51
N LEU A 170 -5.60 -18.19 10.35
CA LEU A 170 -5.24 -18.42 11.75
C LEU A 170 -6.33 -19.16 12.51
N CYS A 171 -7.56 -18.63 12.54
CA CYS A 171 -8.68 -19.27 13.23
C CYS A 171 -8.91 -20.69 12.72
N ARG A 172 -8.89 -20.89 11.40
CA ARG A 172 -9.01 -22.21 10.77
C ARG A 172 -7.95 -23.18 11.29
N LEU A 173 -6.67 -22.78 11.31
CA LEU A 173 -5.57 -23.65 11.77
C LEU A 173 -5.61 -23.95 13.26
N LEU A 174 -6.08 -23.01 14.09
CA LEU A 174 -6.19 -23.22 15.53
C LEU A 174 -7.40 -24.08 15.93
N MET A 175 -8.45 -24.10 15.10
CA MET A 175 -9.65 -24.91 15.33
C MET A 175 -9.46 -26.40 15.01
N ASP A 176 -8.65 -26.75 14.00
CA ASP A 176 -8.39 -28.14 13.62
C ASP A 176 -6.89 -28.39 13.37
N PRO A 177 -6.20 -29.13 14.26
CA PRO A 177 -4.79 -29.46 14.15
C PRO A 177 -4.42 -30.29 12.90
N ALA A 178 -5.38 -30.96 12.26
CA ALA A 178 -5.13 -31.72 11.05
C ALA A 178 -4.93 -30.80 9.82
N LEU A 179 -5.36 -29.54 9.90
CA LEU A 179 -5.27 -28.60 8.79
C LEU A 179 -3.84 -28.06 8.60
N ARG A 180 -3.47 -27.92 7.33
CA ARG A 180 -2.17 -27.38 6.89
C ARG A 180 -2.38 -26.09 6.13
N ASP A 181 -1.35 -25.26 6.15
CA ASP A 181 -1.33 -23.93 5.54
C ASP A 181 0.10 -23.66 5.05
N ASP A 182 0.25 -22.85 4.00
CA ASP A 182 1.55 -22.52 3.40
C ASP A 182 2.08 -21.14 3.82
N ASN A 183 1.30 -20.34 4.56
CA ASN A 183 1.68 -19.01 4.98
C ASN A 183 2.56 -19.06 6.24
N HIS A 184 3.70 -18.39 6.18
CA HIS A 184 4.68 -18.40 7.27
C HIS A 184 4.13 -17.80 8.57
N TRP A 185 3.39 -16.68 8.50
CA TRP A 185 2.84 -16.02 9.69
C TRP A 185 1.79 -16.90 10.37
N VAL A 186 0.90 -17.54 9.59
CA VAL A 186 -0.12 -18.45 10.12
C VAL A 186 0.52 -19.69 10.75
N ASN A 187 1.52 -20.28 10.09
CA ASN A 187 2.25 -21.44 10.63
C ASN A 187 3.03 -21.08 11.89
N LYS A 188 3.72 -19.93 11.91
CA LYS A 188 4.40 -19.39 13.10
C LYS A 188 3.43 -19.20 14.25
N ALA A 189 2.25 -18.66 13.99
CA ALA A 189 1.19 -18.49 14.98
C ALA A 189 0.70 -19.82 15.54
N ARG A 190 0.43 -20.82 14.68
CA ARG A 190 0.07 -22.17 15.11
C ARG A 190 1.17 -22.79 15.97
N ASP A 191 2.41 -22.78 15.52
CA ASP A 191 3.51 -23.45 16.23
C ASP A 191 3.72 -22.83 17.62
N ARG A 192 3.66 -21.49 17.71
CA ARG A 192 3.72 -20.76 18.99
C ARG A 192 2.53 -21.09 19.88
N PHE A 193 1.32 -21.11 19.32
CA PHE A 193 0.10 -21.37 20.06
C PHE A 193 0.11 -22.81 20.61
N GLU A 194 0.43 -23.80 19.79
CA GLU A 194 0.47 -25.20 20.22
C GLU A 194 1.62 -25.46 21.21
N THR A 195 2.78 -24.81 21.04
CA THR A 195 3.87 -24.87 22.02
C THR A 195 3.42 -24.31 23.37
N GLN A 196 2.77 -23.14 23.39
CA GLN A 196 2.26 -22.55 24.61
C GLN A 196 1.12 -23.38 25.21
N ALA A 197 0.20 -23.88 24.39
CA ALA A 197 -0.92 -24.71 24.83
C ALA A 197 -0.46 -26.05 25.44
N ALA A 198 0.61 -26.63 24.91
CA ALA A 198 1.22 -27.84 25.49
C ALA A 198 1.92 -27.56 26.83
N ALA A 199 2.43 -26.33 27.03
CA ALA A 199 3.06 -25.92 28.28
C ALA A 199 2.02 -25.56 29.35
N ASP A 200 1.16 -24.58 29.06
CA ASP A 200 0.07 -24.15 29.95
C ASP A 200 -0.99 -23.35 29.17
N LEU A 201 -2.20 -23.92 29.09
CA LEU A 201 -3.39 -23.28 28.49
C LEU A 201 -4.01 -22.18 29.37
N ALA A 202 -3.72 -22.19 30.68
CA ALA A 202 -4.25 -21.23 31.64
C ALA A 202 -3.40 -19.95 31.74
N ASP A 203 -2.17 -19.91 31.20
CA ASP A 203 -1.32 -18.70 31.21
C ASP A 203 -1.79 -17.65 30.19
N ILE A 204 -2.77 -16.85 30.60
CA ILE A 204 -3.35 -15.74 29.82
C ILE A 204 -2.26 -14.75 29.39
N ALA A 205 -1.27 -14.48 30.25
CA ALA A 205 -0.23 -13.49 29.98
C ALA A 205 0.71 -13.98 28.86
N ALA A 206 1.01 -15.27 28.78
CA ALA A 206 1.78 -15.84 27.68
C ALA A 206 1.06 -15.75 26.34
N PHE A 207 -0.24 -16.06 26.29
CA PHE A 207 -1.03 -15.89 25.06
C PHE A 207 -1.14 -14.43 24.64
N ARG A 208 -1.24 -13.49 25.60
CA ARG A 208 -1.20 -12.05 25.30
C ARG A 208 0.13 -11.61 24.71
N ARG A 209 1.27 -12.10 25.23
CA ARG A 209 2.60 -11.83 24.67
C ARG A 209 2.74 -12.41 23.26
N LEU A 210 2.27 -13.63 23.06
CA LEU A 210 2.25 -14.30 21.77
C LEU A 210 1.44 -13.49 20.74
N ALA A 211 0.21 -13.11 21.08
CA ALA A 211 -0.64 -12.32 20.19
C ALA A 211 -0.04 -10.94 19.88
N SER A 212 0.62 -10.32 20.86
CA SER A 212 1.33 -9.05 20.68
C SER A 212 2.50 -9.18 19.70
N LEU A 213 3.25 -10.29 19.75
CA LEU A 213 4.29 -10.61 18.77
C LEU A 213 3.70 -10.80 17.37
N LEU A 214 2.57 -11.51 17.26
CA LEU A 214 1.88 -11.73 15.99
C LEU A 214 1.35 -10.41 15.38
N ALA A 215 0.79 -9.52 16.21
CA ALA A 215 0.33 -8.21 15.77
C ALA A 215 1.50 -7.32 15.33
N ASN A 216 2.62 -7.36 16.04
CA ASN A 216 3.85 -6.69 15.63
C ASN A 216 4.37 -7.24 14.29
N ASP A 217 4.34 -8.57 14.10
CA ASP A 217 4.70 -9.18 12.82
C ASP A 217 3.82 -8.64 11.69
N LEU A 218 2.49 -8.54 11.88
CA LEU A 218 1.58 -7.96 10.88
C LEU A 218 1.88 -6.48 10.60
N GLY A 219 2.23 -5.72 11.62
CA GLY A 219 2.68 -4.33 11.49
C GLY A 219 3.99 -4.21 10.69
N GLN A 220 4.95 -5.10 10.93
CA GLN A 220 6.21 -5.18 10.17
C GLN A 220 5.98 -5.64 8.73
N MET A 221 5.00 -6.52 8.50
CA MET A 221 4.51 -6.92 7.18
C MET A 221 3.70 -5.80 6.50
N ARG A 222 3.44 -4.67 7.18
CA ARG A 222 2.64 -3.52 6.70
C ARG A 222 1.23 -3.91 6.22
N VAL A 223 0.64 -4.94 6.84
CA VAL A 223 -0.74 -5.36 6.53
C VAL A 223 -1.69 -4.22 6.91
N ARG A 224 -2.54 -3.78 5.97
CA ARG A 224 -3.54 -2.75 6.27
C ARG A 224 -4.66 -3.34 7.12
N PHE A 225 -5.04 -2.62 8.17
CA PHE A 225 -6.17 -2.96 9.02
C PHE A 225 -7.15 -1.81 9.06
N ASN A 226 -8.39 -2.07 8.65
CA ASN A 226 -9.49 -1.15 8.79
C ASN A 226 -10.43 -1.68 9.89
N PRO A 227 -10.49 -1.03 11.07
CA PRO A 227 -11.34 -1.47 12.17
C PRO A 227 -12.84 -1.50 11.79
N LEU A 228 -13.28 -0.58 10.93
CA LEU A 228 -14.69 -0.45 10.54
C LEU A 228 -15.17 -1.57 9.59
N GLN A 229 -14.24 -2.18 8.85
CA GLN A 229 -14.52 -3.26 7.90
C GLN A 229 -14.14 -4.64 8.45
N TYR A 230 -13.53 -4.70 9.63
CA TYR A 230 -13.12 -5.96 10.23
C TYR A 230 -14.32 -6.67 10.85
N VAL A 231 -14.44 -7.95 10.52
CA VAL A 231 -15.48 -8.83 11.05
C VAL A 231 -14.81 -10.12 11.52
N VAL A 232 -15.17 -10.58 12.72
CA VAL A 232 -14.66 -11.83 13.28
C VAL A 232 -14.96 -13.00 12.31
N PRO A 233 -13.96 -13.74 11.81
CA PRO A 233 -14.18 -14.69 10.71
C PRO A 233 -15.08 -15.89 11.04
N VAL A 234 -15.21 -16.26 12.31
CA VAL A 234 -15.98 -17.44 12.76
C VAL A 234 -17.38 -17.01 13.19
N ALA A 235 -18.41 -17.61 12.60
CA ALA A 235 -19.80 -17.16 12.70
C ALA A 235 -20.35 -17.06 14.13
N TYR A 236 -20.05 -18.05 14.98
CA TYR A 236 -20.60 -18.14 16.33
C TYR A 236 -19.85 -17.31 17.38
N ARG A 237 -18.69 -16.75 17.03
CA ARG A 237 -17.88 -15.97 17.96
C ARG A 237 -18.45 -14.58 18.16
N ASP A 238 -18.30 -14.06 19.37
CA ASP A 238 -18.85 -12.75 19.73
C ASP A 238 -18.03 -11.59 19.16
N ASP A 239 -18.50 -10.37 19.41
CA ASP A 239 -17.86 -9.12 19.00
C ASP A 239 -16.64 -8.72 19.86
N ASN A 240 -16.27 -9.53 20.86
CA ASN A 240 -15.23 -9.29 21.84
C ASN A 240 -15.49 -8.11 22.79
N SER A 241 -16.69 -7.56 22.84
CA SER A 241 -17.01 -6.42 23.72
C SER A 241 -16.85 -6.79 25.20
N TYR A 242 -17.04 -8.05 25.57
CA TYR A 242 -16.81 -8.55 26.94
C TYR A 242 -15.34 -8.44 27.40
N LEU A 243 -14.39 -8.56 26.47
CA LEU A 243 -12.97 -8.60 26.79
C LEU A 243 -12.40 -7.23 27.14
N TRP A 244 -12.98 -6.15 26.60
CA TRP A 244 -12.32 -4.84 26.52
C TRP A 244 -13.14 -3.71 27.13
N ASP A 245 -12.47 -2.88 27.91
CA ASP A 245 -12.98 -1.59 28.41
C ASP A 245 -12.35 -0.44 27.63
N TYR A 246 -13.20 0.36 26.99
CA TYR A 246 -12.83 1.50 26.16
C TYR A 246 -12.80 2.83 26.93
N GLY A 247 -13.26 2.87 28.18
CA GLY A 247 -13.27 4.06 29.06
C GLY A 247 -14.24 5.20 28.65
N ASP A 248 -14.37 6.20 29.53
CA ASP A 248 -15.18 7.43 29.35
C ASP A 248 -14.46 8.50 28.50
N ALA A 249 -14.00 8.17 27.29
CA ALA A 249 -13.50 9.20 26.38
C ALA A 249 -14.66 10.10 25.92
N ALA A 250 -14.62 11.40 26.25
CA ALA A 250 -15.62 12.41 25.91
C ALA A 250 -15.67 12.83 24.42
N GLU A 251 -15.16 12.00 23.53
CA GLU A 251 -15.64 11.86 22.15
C GLU A 251 -15.94 10.37 22.01
N PRO A 252 -17.14 9.95 21.59
CA PRO A 252 -17.34 8.53 21.34
C PRO A 252 -16.31 8.14 20.28
N PRO A 253 -15.41 7.17 20.57
CA PRO A 253 -14.77 6.46 19.47
C PRO A 253 -15.91 6.03 18.55
N PRO A 254 -15.79 6.14 17.21
CA PRO A 254 -16.81 5.54 16.36
C PRO A 254 -16.97 4.12 16.87
N ALA A 255 -18.20 3.77 17.28
CA ALA A 255 -18.47 2.52 17.94
C ALA A 255 -17.68 1.44 17.21
N LEU A 256 -17.00 0.56 17.96
CA LEU A 256 -16.70 -0.77 17.43
C LEU A 256 -18.04 -1.50 17.24
N ALA A 257 -18.91 -0.96 16.38
CA ALA A 257 -19.92 -1.68 15.67
C ALA A 257 -19.14 -2.53 14.67
N LEU A 258 -18.63 -3.66 15.17
CA LEU A 258 -18.22 -4.79 14.35
C LEU A 258 -19.45 -5.24 13.57
N GLY A 259 -19.59 -4.67 12.38
CA GLY A 259 -20.71 -4.90 11.48
C GLY A 259 -21.19 -3.58 10.89
N SER A 260 -20.72 -3.25 9.70
CA SER A 260 -21.64 -2.86 8.66
C SER A 260 -21.03 -3.12 7.30
N GLN A 261 -21.81 -3.86 6.51
CA GLN A 261 -21.75 -4.08 5.07
C GLN A 261 -20.67 -5.04 4.55
N GLY A 262 -20.97 -6.35 4.71
CA GLY A 262 -20.58 -7.35 3.72
C GLY A 262 -21.67 -7.52 2.67
N ALA A 263 -21.45 -6.98 1.47
CA ALA A 263 -22.13 -7.44 0.25
C ALA A 263 -21.09 -8.12 -0.65
N ALA A 264 -21.29 -9.41 -0.94
CA ALA A 264 -20.55 -10.13 -1.96
C ALA A 264 -20.97 -9.65 -3.37
N PRO A 265 -20.11 -9.81 -4.39
CA PRO A 265 -19.90 -8.80 -5.43
C PRO A 265 -21.03 -8.80 -6.45
N GLN A 266 -21.71 -7.67 -6.56
CA GLN A 266 -22.34 -7.27 -7.81
C GLN A 266 -21.49 -6.14 -8.37
N ALA A 267 -20.99 -6.33 -9.58
CA ALA A 267 -20.43 -5.25 -10.36
C ALA A 267 -21.50 -4.17 -10.50
N ARG A 268 -21.37 -3.04 -9.76
CA ARG A 268 -21.88 -1.71 -10.14
C ARG A 268 -21.66 -0.64 -9.06
N GLU A 269 -21.07 0.46 -9.56
CA GLU A 269 -21.40 1.87 -9.29
C GLU A 269 -21.25 2.39 -7.84
N ALA A 270 -20.10 3.04 -7.60
CA ALA A 270 -19.77 3.83 -6.42
C ALA A 270 -20.87 4.86 -6.07
N ALA A 271 -21.21 5.05 -4.80
CA ALA A 271 -22.29 5.93 -4.29
C ALA A 271 -21.75 7.10 -3.40
N PRO A 272 -22.53 8.15 -3.07
CA PRO A 272 -22.23 9.52 -3.50
C PRO A 272 -21.53 10.46 -2.51
N GLY A 273 -20.86 9.94 -1.47
CA GLY A 273 -20.14 10.76 -0.47
C GLY A 273 -18.62 10.81 -0.69
N GLU A 274 -18.06 9.83 -1.40
CA GLU A 274 -16.66 9.77 -1.86
C GLU A 274 -16.51 10.33 -3.30
N ARG A 275 -17.64 10.69 -3.92
CA ARG A 275 -17.77 11.25 -5.28
C ARG A 275 -17.38 12.72 -5.43
N GLN A 276 -16.50 13.25 -4.58
CA GLN A 276 -15.85 14.55 -4.85
C GLN A 276 -14.36 14.42 -5.20
N ALA A 277 -13.84 13.20 -5.35
CA ALA A 277 -12.49 12.96 -5.90
C ALA A 277 -12.39 11.81 -6.93
N GLU A 278 -13.53 11.28 -7.41
CA GLU A 278 -13.65 10.36 -8.55
C GLU A 278 -14.25 11.03 -9.78
N SER A 279 -14.04 12.34 -9.95
CA SER A 279 -14.44 13.10 -11.14
C SER A 279 -13.26 13.55 -12.00
N ASP A 280 -12.16 12.79 -11.98
CA ASP A 280 -11.06 12.89 -12.93
C ASP A 280 -10.75 11.47 -13.43
N GLU A 281 -11.47 11.02 -14.47
CA GLU A 281 -11.29 9.68 -15.05
C GLU A 281 -9.86 9.51 -15.59
N ASP A 282 -9.06 8.69 -14.90
CA ASP A 282 -7.75 8.26 -15.40
C ASP A 282 -7.95 7.28 -16.57
N VAL A 283 -7.41 7.62 -17.74
CA VAL A 283 -7.54 6.77 -18.94
C VAL A 283 -6.44 5.72 -18.94
N GLU A 284 -6.80 4.44 -18.90
CA GLU A 284 -5.86 3.33 -19.04
C GLU A 284 -5.38 3.22 -20.49
N LEU A 285 -4.07 3.40 -20.70
CA LEU A 285 -3.41 3.33 -22.01
C LEU A 285 -2.98 1.90 -22.36
N GLY A 286 -2.64 1.08 -21.35
CA GLY A 286 -2.26 -0.32 -21.56
C GLY A 286 -1.72 -1.02 -20.33
N ARG A 287 -1.54 -2.34 -20.44
CA ARG A 287 -0.95 -3.21 -19.41
C ARG A 287 0.26 -3.94 -19.97
N TYR A 288 1.33 -4.01 -19.16
CA TYR A 288 2.60 -4.59 -19.56
C TYR A 288 3.15 -5.50 -18.46
N GLY A 289 3.51 -6.72 -18.82
CA GLY A 289 4.23 -7.65 -17.96
C GLY A 289 5.73 -7.33 -17.91
N TYR A 290 6.30 -7.32 -16.72
CA TYR A 290 7.74 -7.16 -16.51
C TYR A 290 8.29 -8.24 -15.58
N PRO A 291 9.52 -8.69 -15.82
CA PRO A 291 10.17 -9.61 -14.92
C PRO A 291 10.56 -8.91 -13.61
N GLU A 292 10.62 -9.69 -12.53
CA GLU A 292 11.18 -9.28 -11.24
C GLU A 292 12.34 -10.19 -10.86
N TRP A 293 13.46 -9.60 -10.43
CA TRP A 293 14.64 -10.33 -10.00
C TRP A 293 14.45 -10.88 -8.60
N ASP A 294 14.54 -12.20 -8.49
CA ASP A 294 14.59 -12.89 -7.22
C ASP A 294 16.06 -13.12 -6.85
N TYR A 295 16.56 -12.32 -5.90
CA TYR A 295 17.97 -12.39 -5.50
C TYR A 295 18.33 -13.70 -4.79
N ARG A 296 17.36 -14.38 -4.16
CA ARG A 296 17.59 -15.66 -3.47
C ARG A 296 17.76 -16.80 -4.47
N LEU A 297 16.99 -16.75 -5.54
CA LEU A 297 17.07 -17.70 -6.64
C LEU A 297 18.10 -17.29 -7.72
N ALA A 298 18.68 -16.10 -7.59
CA ALA A 298 19.56 -15.48 -8.58
C ALA A 298 19.01 -15.55 -10.01
N ARG A 299 17.71 -15.31 -10.18
CA ARG A 299 17.03 -15.37 -11.48
C ARG A 299 15.86 -14.39 -11.57
N GLY A 300 15.57 -13.93 -12.79
CA GLY A 300 14.36 -13.17 -13.09
C GLY A 300 13.13 -14.07 -13.18
N ARG A 301 12.07 -13.74 -12.46
CA ARG A 301 10.73 -14.32 -12.62
C ARG A 301 10.05 -13.61 -13.78
N PRO A 302 9.74 -14.27 -14.91
CA PRO A 302 9.10 -13.63 -16.05
C PRO A 302 7.65 -13.23 -15.71
N ASP A 303 7.17 -12.14 -16.33
CA ASP A 303 5.79 -11.63 -16.22
C ASP A 303 5.23 -11.56 -14.80
N TRP A 304 6.10 -11.19 -13.85
CA TRP A 304 5.79 -11.21 -12.43
C TRP A 304 5.12 -9.91 -11.96
N CYS A 305 5.51 -8.78 -12.55
CA CYS A 305 4.95 -7.47 -12.27
C CYS A 305 4.08 -7.01 -13.44
N THR A 306 2.89 -6.50 -13.15
CA THR A 306 2.02 -5.88 -14.15
C THR A 306 2.05 -4.37 -13.99
N VAL A 307 2.55 -3.66 -15.00
CA VAL A 307 2.55 -2.19 -15.06
C VAL A 307 1.33 -1.74 -15.85
N ILE A 308 0.53 -0.84 -15.26
CA ILE A 308 -0.68 -0.26 -15.84
C ILE A 308 -0.39 1.20 -16.19
N GLU A 309 -0.27 1.48 -17.48
CA GLU A 309 0.00 2.82 -18.01
C GLU A 309 -1.30 3.63 -18.03
N ARG A 310 -1.27 4.84 -17.47
CA ARG A 310 -2.44 5.72 -17.31
C ARG A 310 -2.13 7.16 -17.72
N LEU A 311 -3.09 7.79 -18.35
CA LEU A 311 -3.12 9.24 -18.50
C LEU A 311 -3.98 9.81 -17.37
N PRO A 312 -3.39 10.60 -16.45
CA PRO A 312 -4.16 11.08 -15.31
C PRO A 312 -5.20 12.11 -15.76
N GLY A 313 -6.42 11.97 -15.25
CA GLY A 313 -7.48 12.96 -15.41
C GLY A 313 -7.25 14.23 -14.57
N TRP A 314 -6.19 14.23 -13.73
CA TRP A 314 -6.02 15.16 -12.62
C TRP A 314 -6.08 16.64 -13.04
N ARG A 315 -7.06 17.35 -12.48
CA ARG A 315 -7.18 18.80 -12.55
C ARG A 315 -6.75 19.38 -11.21
N ALA A 316 -5.92 20.42 -11.27
CA ALA A 316 -5.62 21.20 -10.08
C ALA A 316 -6.85 22.03 -9.73
N ASP A 317 -7.47 21.79 -8.56
CA ASP A 317 -8.33 22.78 -7.93
C ASP A 317 -7.48 24.02 -7.66
N ALA A 318 -8.02 25.18 -7.99
CA ALA A 318 -7.33 26.45 -8.13
C ALA A 318 -6.47 26.85 -6.90
N ALA A 319 -5.22 26.42 -6.90
CA ALA A 319 -4.08 27.20 -6.46
C ALA A 319 -3.00 26.95 -7.52
N PRO A 320 -2.71 27.92 -8.40
CA PRO A 320 -1.61 27.75 -9.31
C PRO A 320 -0.34 27.59 -8.46
N LEU A 321 0.71 27.01 -9.01
CA LEU A 321 2.09 27.34 -8.63
C LEU A 321 2.39 28.85 -8.90
N ALA A 322 1.40 29.75 -8.74
CA ALA A 322 1.45 31.20 -8.84
C ALA A 322 2.19 31.72 -7.61
N GLY A 323 3.51 31.61 -7.69
CA GLY A 323 4.43 32.04 -6.66
C GLY A 323 5.83 31.47 -6.91
N LEU A 324 5.91 30.32 -7.58
CA LEU A 324 7.17 29.69 -7.95
C LEU A 324 7.32 29.79 -9.46
N ARG A 325 7.66 30.98 -9.99
CA ARG A 325 8.56 30.98 -11.14
C ARG A 325 9.81 30.27 -10.64
N PRO A 326 10.12 29.06 -11.12
CA PRO A 326 11.31 28.36 -10.66
C PRO A 326 12.50 29.32 -10.82
N PRO A 327 13.39 29.47 -9.81
CA PRO A 327 14.66 30.15 -10.05
C PRO A 327 15.28 29.55 -11.31
N ARG A 328 15.76 30.40 -12.23
CA ARG A 328 16.32 29.93 -13.51
C ARG A 328 17.42 28.92 -13.22
N LEU A 329 17.14 27.66 -13.53
CA LEU A 329 18.10 26.59 -13.38
C LEU A 329 18.95 26.56 -14.65
N ALA A 330 20.16 27.10 -14.56
CA ALA A 330 21.10 27.05 -15.68
C ALA A 330 21.62 25.60 -15.83
N LEU A 331 21.13 24.88 -16.84
CA LEU A 331 21.65 23.56 -17.17
C LEU A 331 22.93 23.68 -18.00
N PRO A 332 24.01 22.98 -17.64
CA PRO A 332 25.21 22.94 -18.46
C PRO A 332 24.91 22.23 -19.78
N ARG A 333 25.16 22.90 -20.90
CA ARG A 333 24.87 22.37 -22.24
C ARG A 333 25.95 21.39 -22.68
N ALA A 334 25.51 20.22 -23.14
CA ALA A 334 26.36 19.23 -23.80
C ALA A 334 26.81 19.71 -25.17
N ARG A 335 27.92 20.44 -25.22
CA ARG A 335 28.61 20.71 -26.48
C ARG A 335 29.45 19.49 -26.81
N ARG A 336 28.95 18.59 -27.66
CA ARG A 336 29.79 17.51 -28.20
C ARG A 336 30.54 18.08 -29.38
N LEU A 337 31.87 17.93 -29.38
CA LEU A 337 32.64 17.93 -30.62
C LEU A 337 32.29 16.61 -31.33
N ASP A 338 31.47 16.68 -32.37
CA ASP A 338 31.23 15.55 -33.24
C ASP A 338 32.34 15.54 -34.29
N ARG A 339 33.31 14.63 -34.11
CA ARG A 339 34.41 14.46 -35.08
C ARG A 339 33.93 13.89 -36.41
N ALA A 340 32.76 13.24 -36.45
CA ALA A 340 32.21 12.67 -37.68
C ALA A 340 31.52 13.74 -38.54
N ARG A 341 31.05 14.84 -37.95
CA ARG A 341 30.36 15.92 -38.63
C ARG A 341 31.23 17.17 -38.64
N ARG A 342 31.88 17.41 -39.78
CA ARG A 342 32.76 18.58 -39.96
C ARG A 342 31.90 19.84 -40.20
N LEU A 343 32.15 20.90 -39.43
CA LEU A 343 31.66 22.24 -39.72
C LEU A 343 32.30 22.68 -41.03
N ARG A 344 31.46 22.88 -42.02
CA ARG A 344 31.81 23.30 -43.37
C ARG A 344 31.88 24.82 -43.45
N ARG A 345 32.51 25.34 -44.50
CA ARG A 345 32.64 26.77 -44.76
C ARG A 345 33.22 27.56 -43.59
N GLN A 346 34.39 27.14 -43.15
CA GLN A 346 35.17 27.80 -42.11
C GLN A 346 36.37 28.52 -42.73
N TRP A 347 36.84 29.58 -42.07
CA TRP A 347 38.04 30.33 -42.47
C TRP A 347 39.33 29.52 -42.29
N GLU A 348 39.36 28.64 -41.28
CA GLU A 348 40.47 27.77 -40.97
C GLU A 348 39.93 26.39 -40.54
N GLY A 349 40.65 25.33 -40.86
CA GLY A 349 40.30 23.96 -40.57
C GLY A 349 41.42 22.98 -40.90
N ASP A 350 41.28 21.75 -40.45
CA ASP A 350 42.22 20.65 -40.65
C ASP A 350 41.98 19.88 -41.95
N ASP A 351 40.90 20.17 -42.67
CA ASP A 351 40.59 19.59 -43.98
C ASP A 351 39.82 20.59 -44.87
N ILE A 352 39.71 20.31 -46.16
CA ILE A 352 39.04 21.18 -47.16
C ILE A 352 37.62 20.67 -47.43
N ASP A 353 36.62 21.56 -47.37
CA ASP A 353 35.28 21.24 -47.86
C ASP A 353 35.27 21.35 -49.39
N LEU A 354 35.36 20.20 -50.06
CA LEU A 354 35.42 20.13 -51.53
C LEU A 354 34.26 20.88 -52.20
N ASN A 355 33.05 20.85 -51.64
CA ASN A 355 31.91 21.55 -52.22
C ASN A 355 32.12 23.07 -52.18
N ALA A 356 32.56 23.62 -51.05
CA ALA A 356 32.85 25.04 -50.92
C ALA A 356 34.05 25.47 -51.78
N ALA A 357 35.08 24.62 -51.89
CA ALA A 357 36.23 24.88 -52.76
C ALA A 357 35.82 24.89 -54.25
N ILE A 358 34.91 24.01 -54.67
CA ILE A 358 34.34 24.01 -56.01
C ILE A 358 33.59 25.32 -56.27
N GLU A 359 32.76 25.77 -55.33
CA GLU A 359 32.04 27.05 -55.45
C GLU A 359 33.01 28.25 -55.57
N VAL A 360 34.07 28.31 -54.75
CA VAL A 360 35.12 29.34 -54.88
C VAL A 360 35.79 29.33 -56.25
N MET A 361 36.05 28.16 -56.81
CA MET A 361 36.66 28.02 -58.14
C MET A 361 35.69 28.42 -59.26
N ILE A 362 34.39 28.19 -59.07
CA ILE A 362 33.34 28.67 -59.99
C ILE A 362 33.28 30.20 -59.94
N ASP A 363 33.17 30.79 -58.75
CA ASP A 363 33.11 32.24 -58.55
C ASP A 363 34.32 32.96 -59.15
N ARG A 364 35.53 32.41 -58.92
CA ARG A 364 36.77 32.93 -59.52
C ARG A 364 36.79 32.87 -61.04
N ARG A 365 36.20 31.85 -61.65
CA ARG A 365 36.11 31.73 -63.12
C ARG A 365 35.05 32.66 -63.72
N LEU A 366 34.09 33.10 -62.90
CA LEU A 366 33.03 34.03 -63.27
C LEU A 366 33.36 35.50 -62.91
N ASP A 367 34.59 35.80 -62.45
CA ASP A 367 35.01 37.12 -61.95
C ASP A 367 34.11 37.69 -60.83
N LEU A 368 33.50 36.79 -60.03
CA LEU A 368 32.73 37.13 -58.84
C LEU A 368 33.62 37.12 -57.60
N ALA A 369 33.25 37.90 -56.57
CA ALA A 369 33.96 37.91 -55.30
C ALA A 369 33.73 36.59 -54.53
N PRO A 370 34.75 35.72 -54.37
CA PRO A 370 34.56 34.39 -53.81
C PRO A 370 34.51 34.42 -52.27
N ASP A 371 33.71 33.53 -51.67
CA ASP A 371 33.71 33.31 -50.22
C ASP A 371 34.94 32.51 -49.79
N ALA A 372 35.87 33.14 -49.07
CA ALA A 372 37.13 32.51 -48.65
C ALA A 372 36.95 31.40 -47.58
N ARG A 373 35.72 31.10 -47.14
CA ARG A 373 35.41 30.03 -46.20
C ARG A 373 35.22 28.70 -46.91
N PHE A 374 36.31 28.00 -47.24
CA PHE A 374 36.27 26.67 -47.86
C PHE A 374 36.90 25.56 -47.01
N PHE A 375 37.38 25.88 -45.81
CA PHE A 375 37.88 24.86 -44.89
C PHE A 375 36.75 24.20 -44.13
N GLN A 376 37.02 22.99 -43.63
CA GLN A 376 36.16 22.30 -42.69
C GLN A 376 36.94 21.88 -41.45
N ARG A 377 36.30 21.97 -40.28
CA ARG A 377 36.87 21.58 -38.99
C ARG A 377 35.91 20.66 -38.24
N PRO A 378 36.37 19.82 -37.30
CA PRO A 378 35.48 19.08 -36.41
C PRO A 378 34.48 20.04 -35.76
N GLY A 379 33.19 19.77 -35.96
CA GLY A 379 32.14 20.62 -35.45
C GLY A 379 31.80 20.32 -34.02
N SER A 380 31.39 21.34 -33.25
CA SER A 380 30.61 21.09 -32.05
C SER A 380 29.15 21.44 -32.29
N GLN A 381 28.27 20.45 -32.24
CA GLN A 381 26.82 20.66 -32.24
C GLN A 381 26.28 20.36 -30.83
N PRO A 382 25.23 21.08 -30.37
CA PRO A 382 24.45 20.62 -29.23
C PRO A 382 23.88 19.24 -29.56
N GLY A 383 24.29 18.21 -28.82
CA GLY A 383 23.69 16.88 -28.96
C GLY A 383 22.29 16.92 -28.36
N VAL A 384 21.27 16.47 -29.10
CA VAL A 384 19.90 16.41 -28.57
C VAL A 384 19.85 15.30 -27.53
N CYS A 385 19.62 15.67 -26.28
CA CYS A 385 19.41 14.72 -25.19
C CYS A 385 17.92 14.47 -24.98
N SER A 386 17.57 13.22 -24.70
CA SER A 386 16.25 12.85 -24.20
C SER A 386 16.36 12.43 -22.74
N THR A 387 15.68 13.16 -21.86
CA THR A 387 15.69 12.92 -20.42
C THR A 387 14.29 12.55 -19.96
N LEU A 388 14.15 11.39 -19.31
CA LEU A 388 12.93 10.99 -18.62
C LEU A 388 13.11 11.23 -17.13
N VAL A 389 12.23 11.99 -16.52
CA VAL A 389 12.14 12.17 -15.06
C VAL A 389 11.04 11.26 -14.53
N LEU A 390 11.39 10.38 -13.61
CA LEU A 390 10.47 9.45 -12.96
C LEU A 390 10.26 9.89 -11.52
N LEU A 391 9.04 10.28 -11.17
CA LEU A 391 8.63 10.73 -9.85
C LEU A 391 8.02 9.58 -9.05
N ASP A 392 8.37 9.51 -7.77
CA ASP A 392 7.84 8.53 -6.84
C ASP A 392 6.57 9.08 -6.18
N LEU A 393 5.42 8.60 -6.65
CA LEU A 393 4.12 9.02 -6.12
C LEU A 393 3.62 8.06 -5.04
N SER A 394 4.53 7.37 -4.33
CA SER A 394 4.17 6.45 -3.24
C SER A 394 3.79 7.18 -1.95
N ALA A 395 3.12 6.49 -1.02
CA ALA A 395 2.56 7.11 0.19
C ALA A 395 3.60 7.79 1.09
N SER A 396 4.86 7.35 1.08
CA SER A 396 5.96 7.94 1.86
C SER A 396 6.38 9.32 1.35
N ALA A 397 6.03 9.68 0.11
CA ALA A 397 6.17 11.05 -0.36
C ALA A 397 5.25 12.05 0.37
N ASN A 398 4.24 11.60 1.15
CA ASN A 398 3.46 12.50 2.02
C ASN A 398 4.17 12.85 3.34
N ASP A 399 5.32 12.24 3.65
CA ASP A 399 6.03 12.54 4.90
C ASP A 399 6.52 14.00 4.93
N PRO A 400 6.55 14.64 6.11
CA PRO A 400 7.03 16.01 6.24
C PRO A 400 8.53 16.08 5.94
N ALA A 401 8.93 17.00 5.06
CA ALA A 401 10.34 17.23 4.76
C ALA A 401 11.08 17.75 6.01
N PRO A 402 12.37 17.41 6.22
CA PRO A 402 13.07 17.63 7.48
C PRO A 402 13.19 19.08 7.97
N GLN A 403 13.00 20.09 7.10
CA GLN A 403 13.33 21.48 7.44
C GLN A 403 12.29 22.54 7.04
N ASP A 404 11.26 22.25 6.23
CA ASP A 404 10.42 23.31 5.62
C ASP A 404 8.90 23.14 5.80
N GLY A 405 8.40 22.17 6.57
CA GLY A 405 6.95 21.94 6.75
C GLY A 405 6.18 21.52 5.48
N ALA A 406 6.84 21.59 4.31
CA ALA A 406 6.39 21.03 3.04
C ALA A 406 6.52 19.50 3.07
N THR A 407 5.68 18.81 2.29
CA THR A 407 5.82 17.36 2.12
C THR A 407 6.97 17.02 1.18
N VAL A 408 7.49 15.78 1.27
CA VAL A 408 8.47 15.26 0.30
C VAL A 408 7.93 15.37 -1.13
N LEU A 409 6.65 15.08 -1.34
CA LEU A 409 5.95 15.20 -2.62
C LEU A 409 5.98 16.62 -3.17
N ASP A 410 5.80 17.64 -2.33
CA ASP A 410 5.89 19.03 -2.76
C ASP A 410 7.29 19.37 -3.26
N LEU A 411 8.34 18.81 -2.65
CA LEU A 411 9.71 18.95 -3.12
C LEU A 411 9.93 18.20 -4.44
N GLU A 412 9.39 17.00 -4.61
CA GLU A 412 9.47 16.25 -5.88
C GLU A 412 8.78 16.97 -7.03
N LYS A 413 7.57 17.51 -6.79
CA LYS A 413 6.83 18.32 -7.76
C LYS A 413 7.60 19.57 -8.16
N ARG A 414 8.19 20.26 -7.18
CA ARG A 414 9.06 21.43 -7.43
C ARG A 414 10.29 21.05 -8.24
N ALA A 415 10.94 19.93 -7.93
CA ALA A 415 12.07 19.41 -8.71
C ALA A 415 11.70 19.13 -10.17
N ALA A 416 10.57 18.46 -10.39
CA ALA A 416 10.08 18.16 -11.72
C ALA A 416 9.80 19.44 -12.52
N ALA A 417 9.07 20.39 -11.93
CA ALA A 417 8.76 21.68 -12.57
C ALA A 417 10.02 22.50 -12.90
N LEU A 418 11.01 22.51 -12.00
CA LEU A 418 12.32 23.13 -12.20
C LEU A 418 13.06 22.54 -13.41
N LEU A 419 13.13 21.20 -13.50
CA LEU A 419 13.78 20.52 -14.62
C LEU A 419 13.06 20.77 -15.94
N VAL A 420 11.72 20.71 -15.94
CA VAL A 420 10.91 20.96 -17.14
C VAL A 420 11.16 22.36 -17.71
N GLY A 421 11.11 23.39 -16.85
CA GLY A 421 11.40 24.77 -17.28
C GLY A 421 12.83 24.93 -17.82
N ALA A 422 13.80 24.32 -17.16
CA ALA A 422 15.22 24.45 -17.51
C ALA A 422 15.61 23.72 -18.81
N VAL A 423 15.03 22.54 -19.04
CA VAL A 423 15.28 21.74 -20.24
C VAL A 423 14.62 22.37 -21.47
N ALA A 424 13.44 22.98 -21.31
CA ALA A 424 12.75 23.69 -22.37
C ALA A 424 13.58 24.86 -22.97
N GLU A 425 14.36 25.57 -22.13
CA GLU A 425 15.28 26.64 -22.57
C GLU A 425 16.55 26.10 -23.28
N SER A 426 16.83 24.80 -23.14
CA SER A 426 18.05 24.17 -23.66
C SER A 426 17.86 23.49 -25.02
N GLY A 427 16.61 23.27 -25.45
CA GLY A 427 16.28 22.55 -26.70
C GLY A 427 16.37 21.02 -26.61
N ASP A 428 16.60 20.50 -25.40
CA ASP A 428 16.60 19.07 -25.09
C ASP A 428 15.16 18.57 -24.87
N ARG A 429 14.92 17.26 -25.06
CA ARG A 429 13.60 16.65 -24.86
C ARG A 429 13.46 16.17 -23.42
N ILE A 430 12.36 16.54 -22.77
CA ILE A 430 12.01 16.04 -21.44
C ILE A 430 10.67 15.31 -21.45
N ALA A 431 10.61 14.20 -20.71
CA ALA A 431 9.38 13.53 -20.32
C ALA A 431 9.31 13.47 -18.79
N VAL A 432 8.12 13.57 -18.21
CA VAL A 432 7.90 13.46 -16.76
C VAL A 432 6.81 12.43 -16.54
N HIS A 433 7.17 11.33 -15.89
CA HIS A 433 6.24 10.27 -15.53
C HIS A 433 6.25 10.08 -14.01
N GLY A 434 5.16 9.56 -13.45
CA GLY A 434 5.04 9.19 -12.05
C GLY A 434 4.71 7.71 -11.91
N PHE A 435 5.04 7.10 -10.78
CA PHE A 435 4.63 5.73 -10.50
C PHE A 435 4.24 5.54 -9.04
N CYS A 436 3.38 4.56 -8.80
CA CYS A 436 3.11 3.98 -7.49
C CYS A 436 2.62 2.54 -7.70
N SER A 437 2.78 1.67 -6.72
CA SER A 437 2.39 0.26 -6.84
C SER A 437 1.36 -0.14 -5.82
N ASP A 438 0.36 -0.90 -6.27
CA ASP A 438 -0.52 -1.68 -5.45
C ASP A 438 -0.21 -3.16 -5.70
N THR A 439 0.73 -3.71 -4.92
CA THR A 439 1.32 -5.05 -5.11
C THR A 439 2.04 -5.22 -6.45
N ARG A 440 2.50 -6.45 -6.74
CA ARG A 440 2.98 -6.83 -8.07
C ARG A 440 1.93 -6.75 -9.18
N ALA A 441 0.65 -6.89 -8.82
CA ALA A 441 -0.43 -7.03 -9.79
C ALA A 441 -0.84 -5.69 -10.44
N ALA A 442 -0.53 -4.56 -9.81
CA ALA A 442 -0.89 -3.24 -10.31
C ALA A 442 0.16 -2.19 -9.96
N VAL A 443 1.20 -2.07 -10.79
CA VAL A 443 2.12 -0.93 -10.76
C VAL A 443 1.55 0.17 -11.64
N HIS A 444 0.91 1.17 -11.04
CA HIS A 444 0.34 2.31 -11.72
C HIS A 444 1.46 3.23 -12.25
N TYR A 445 1.41 3.54 -13.54
CA TYR A 445 2.38 4.38 -14.23
C TYR A 445 1.69 5.54 -14.94
N TYR A 446 1.97 6.76 -14.50
CA TYR A 446 1.29 7.96 -14.96
C TYR A 446 2.16 8.78 -15.90
N ARG A 447 1.66 9.09 -17.10
CA ARG A 447 2.34 9.97 -18.05
C ARG A 447 1.89 11.42 -17.86
N LEU A 448 2.71 12.21 -17.17
CA LEU A 448 2.37 13.61 -16.86
C LEU A 448 2.76 14.54 -18.01
N LEU A 449 3.93 14.29 -18.61
CA LEU A 449 4.48 15.00 -19.77
C LEU A 449 5.22 14.03 -20.68
N ASP A 450 4.89 14.03 -21.96
CA ASP A 450 5.55 13.20 -22.97
C ASP A 450 6.79 13.85 -23.58
N ALA A 451 7.72 12.99 -24.02
CA ALA A 451 8.98 13.42 -24.63
C ALA A 451 8.76 14.28 -25.88
N GLY A 452 9.04 15.58 -25.76
CA GLY A 452 8.93 16.54 -26.86
C GLY A 452 7.57 17.23 -26.98
N ALA A 453 6.63 16.97 -26.06
CA ALA A 453 5.48 17.85 -25.87
C ALA A 453 5.94 19.19 -25.26
N PRO A 454 5.38 20.34 -25.69
CA PRO A 454 5.72 21.61 -25.07
C PRO A 454 5.27 21.61 -23.60
N PRO A 455 6.05 22.20 -22.68
CA PRO A 455 5.66 22.33 -21.29
C PRO A 455 4.55 23.37 -21.17
N THR A 456 3.32 22.95 -21.42
CA THR A 456 2.13 23.79 -21.26
C THR A 456 1.75 23.92 -19.78
N ASP A 457 1.03 24.98 -19.44
CA ASP A 457 0.48 25.16 -18.09
C ASP A 457 -0.40 23.97 -17.67
N ALA A 458 -1.04 23.30 -18.62
CA ALA A 458 -1.79 22.07 -18.37
C ALA A 458 -0.90 20.91 -17.90
N ALA A 459 0.28 20.72 -18.50
CA ALA A 459 1.22 19.68 -18.07
C ALA A 459 1.80 19.98 -16.68
N LEU A 460 2.14 21.25 -16.42
CA LEU A 460 2.57 21.69 -15.08
C LEU A 460 1.46 21.53 -14.05
N GLY A 461 0.21 21.79 -14.44
CA GLY A 461 -0.99 21.56 -13.62
C GLY A 461 -1.16 20.09 -13.22
N ARG A 462 -0.95 19.14 -14.15
CA ARG A 462 -0.98 17.70 -13.83
C ARG A 462 0.11 17.29 -12.84
N ILE A 463 1.32 17.83 -13.02
CA ILE A 463 2.44 17.61 -12.07
C ILE A 463 2.06 18.16 -10.68
N ALA A 464 1.48 19.36 -10.62
CA ALA A 464 1.04 19.98 -9.37
C ALA A 464 -0.07 19.18 -8.67
N ALA A 465 -1.02 18.65 -9.46
CA ALA A 465 -2.15 17.87 -8.98
C ALA A 465 -1.78 16.43 -8.60
N ALA A 466 -0.55 15.98 -8.85
CA ALA A 466 -0.11 14.63 -8.49
C ALA A 466 -0.30 14.36 -6.99
N ARG A 467 -0.76 13.15 -6.64
CA ARG A 467 -1.01 12.76 -5.24
C ARG A 467 -0.20 11.51 -4.90
N ALA A 468 0.45 11.54 -3.76
CA ALA A 468 1.21 10.41 -3.22
C ALA A 468 0.25 9.37 -2.61
N ARG A 469 0.29 8.14 -3.11
CA ARG A 469 -0.60 7.01 -2.75
C ARG A 469 0.12 5.67 -2.96
N TYR A 470 -0.35 4.62 -2.29
CA TYR A 470 0.15 3.25 -2.47
C TYR A 470 1.64 3.04 -2.15
N SER A 471 2.27 2.01 -2.72
CA SER A 471 3.62 1.50 -2.42
C SER A 471 4.63 1.78 -3.56
N THR A 472 5.86 1.25 -3.46
CA THR A 472 7.02 1.59 -4.30
C THR A 472 7.72 0.34 -4.88
N ARG A 473 7.22 -0.20 -5.99
CA ARG A 473 7.90 -1.23 -6.82
C ARG A 473 8.82 -0.60 -7.87
N LEU A 474 9.90 0.02 -7.40
CA LEU A 474 10.81 0.81 -8.24
C LEU A 474 11.40 0.01 -9.43
N GLY A 475 11.76 -1.25 -9.26
CA GLY A 475 12.39 -2.04 -10.34
C GLY A 475 11.47 -2.27 -11.55
N ALA A 476 10.17 -2.53 -11.32
CA ALA A 476 9.18 -2.64 -12.40
C ALA A 476 8.99 -1.29 -13.12
N ALA A 477 8.87 -0.20 -12.35
CA ALA A 477 8.74 1.15 -12.90
C ALA A 477 9.97 1.57 -13.72
N LEU A 478 11.18 1.23 -13.25
CA LEU A 478 12.43 1.45 -13.97
C LEU A 478 12.48 0.71 -15.31
N ARG A 479 12.07 -0.56 -15.34
CA ARG A 479 12.04 -1.34 -16.59
C ARG A 479 11.09 -0.72 -17.61
N HIS A 480 9.89 -0.32 -17.18
CA HIS A 480 8.92 0.34 -18.05
C HIS A 480 9.40 1.72 -18.53
N ALA A 481 9.86 2.57 -17.61
CA ALA A 481 10.44 3.87 -17.93
C ALA A 481 11.64 3.75 -18.89
N GLY A 482 12.47 2.73 -18.69
CA GLY A 482 13.61 2.44 -19.53
C GLY A 482 13.25 2.06 -20.97
N GLU A 483 12.20 1.25 -21.17
CA GLU A 483 11.68 0.95 -22.51
C GLU A 483 11.17 2.21 -23.22
N LEU A 484 10.43 3.07 -22.50
CA LEU A 484 9.94 4.34 -23.05
C LEU A 484 11.10 5.29 -23.40
N ALA A 485 12.07 5.44 -22.50
CA ALA A 485 13.26 6.27 -22.73
C ALA A 485 14.15 5.74 -23.87
N LEU A 486 14.20 4.42 -24.08
CA LEU A 486 14.92 3.81 -25.21
C LEU A 486 14.24 4.03 -26.56
N ARG A 487 12.91 4.14 -26.58
CA ARG A 487 12.14 4.46 -27.79
C ARG A 487 12.23 5.95 -28.15
N ALA A 488 12.56 6.80 -27.17
CA ALA A 488 12.66 8.22 -27.40
C ALA A 488 13.81 8.57 -28.38
N PRO A 489 13.57 9.53 -29.30
CA PRO A 489 14.58 10.00 -30.23
C PRO A 489 15.63 10.84 -29.48
N GLY A 490 16.91 10.57 -29.74
CA GLY A 490 18.02 11.27 -29.13
C GLY A 490 19.28 10.39 -29.10
N GLU A 491 20.43 11.01 -29.29
CA GLU A 491 21.73 10.31 -29.24
C GLU A 491 22.11 9.93 -27.81
N ARG A 492 21.64 10.73 -26.83
CA ARG A 492 21.84 10.50 -25.40
C ARG A 492 20.49 10.34 -24.72
N ARG A 493 20.38 9.30 -23.90
CA ARG A 493 19.17 8.94 -23.17
C ARG A 493 19.50 8.87 -21.68
N ALA A 494 18.79 9.69 -20.91
CA ALA A 494 18.95 9.82 -19.48
C ALA A 494 17.65 9.47 -18.78
N LEU A 495 17.75 8.77 -17.64
CA LEU A 495 16.68 8.52 -16.71
C LEU A 495 17.07 9.10 -15.35
N ILE A 496 16.29 10.07 -14.88
CA ILE A 496 16.46 10.68 -13.56
C ILE A 496 15.29 10.23 -12.70
N VAL A 497 15.57 9.49 -11.63
CA VAL A 497 14.58 9.07 -10.64
C VAL A 497 14.60 10.08 -9.49
N VAL A 498 13.43 10.56 -9.08
CA VAL A 498 13.24 11.34 -7.87
C VAL A 498 12.41 10.48 -6.93
N THR A 499 12.95 10.17 -5.75
CA THR A 499 12.34 9.25 -4.78
C THR A 499 12.84 9.58 -3.37
N ASP A 500 12.13 9.16 -2.34
CA ASP A 500 12.63 9.14 -0.96
C ASP A 500 13.71 8.07 -0.72
N GLY A 501 13.83 7.09 -1.63
CA GLY A 501 14.97 6.19 -1.75
C GLY A 501 14.79 4.77 -1.19
N ALA A 502 13.59 4.39 -0.73
CA ALA A 502 13.34 3.07 -0.17
C ALA A 502 12.21 2.30 -0.90
N PRO A 503 12.53 1.44 -1.88
CA PRO A 503 11.54 0.56 -2.51
C PRO A 503 10.89 -0.34 -1.46
N SER A 504 9.57 -0.29 -1.36
CA SER A 504 8.78 -1.08 -0.43
C SER A 504 7.43 -1.39 -1.06
N ASP A 505 7.03 -2.65 -1.02
CA ASP A 505 5.70 -3.09 -1.44
C ASP A 505 5.07 -3.97 -0.35
N ILE A 506 3.73 -4.00 -0.31
CA ILE A 506 2.96 -4.72 0.72
C ILE A 506 3.16 -6.24 0.63
N ASP A 507 3.51 -6.75 -0.56
CA ASP A 507 3.70 -8.18 -0.83
C ASP A 507 5.16 -8.65 -0.69
N VAL A 508 6.11 -7.75 -0.37
CA VAL A 508 7.55 -8.08 -0.21
C VAL A 508 8.06 -7.66 1.16
N HIS A 509 8.35 -8.65 2.00
CA HIS A 509 8.77 -8.44 3.40
C HIS A 509 10.28 -8.32 3.61
N ASP A 510 11.07 -8.76 2.63
CA ASP A 510 12.52 -8.69 2.71
C ASP A 510 13.00 -7.31 2.25
N PRO A 511 13.58 -6.48 3.15
CA PRO A 511 13.99 -5.12 2.82
C PRO A 511 15.09 -5.07 1.75
N ARG A 512 15.77 -6.19 1.49
CA ARG A 512 16.78 -6.28 0.43
C ARG A 512 16.18 -6.66 -0.91
N TYR A 513 15.02 -7.31 -0.96
CA TYR A 513 14.53 -7.93 -2.18
C TYR A 513 14.23 -6.90 -3.27
N LEU A 514 13.42 -5.88 -2.98
CA LEU A 514 13.11 -4.83 -3.95
C LEU A 514 14.32 -3.92 -4.26
N VAL A 515 15.25 -3.81 -3.32
CA VAL A 515 16.54 -3.10 -3.52
C VAL A 515 17.40 -3.86 -4.53
N GLU A 516 17.51 -5.18 -4.41
CA GLU A 516 18.23 -6.03 -5.37
C GLU A 516 17.51 -6.08 -6.73
N ASP A 517 16.17 -6.09 -6.74
CA ASP A 517 15.40 -6.00 -7.99
C ASP A 517 15.64 -4.67 -8.72
N ALA A 518 15.55 -3.55 -8.01
CA ALA A 518 15.85 -2.23 -8.55
C ALA A 518 17.31 -2.15 -9.01
N ARG A 519 18.27 -2.73 -8.27
CA ARG A 519 19.69 -2.81 -8.67
C ARG A 519 19.84 -3.52 -10.02
N GLU A 520 19.22 -4.68 -10.20
CA GLU A 520 19.28 -5.42 -11.46
C GLU A 520 18.59 -4.67 -12.60
N ALA A 521 17.46 -4.00 -12.34
CA ALA A 521 16.83 -3.12 -13.32
C ALA A 521 17.77 -1.98 -13.77
N VAL A 522 18.41 -1.29 -12.83
CA VAL A 522 19.39 -0.22 -13.13
C VAL A 522 20.56 -0.75 -13.96
N LEU A 523 21.12 -1.91 -13.58
CA LEU A 523 22.23 -2.51 -14.32
C LEU A 523 21.84 -2.97 -15.72
N ALA A 524 20.63 -3.50 -15.90
CA ALA A 524 20.10 -3.88 -17.21
C ALA A 524 19.94 -2.65 -18.12
N LEU A 525 19.43 -1.54 -17.59
CA LEU A 525 19.28 -0.29 -18.35
C LEU A 525 20.64 0.31 -18.73
N ARG A 526 21.61 0.30 -17.80
CA ARG A 526 22.98 0.76 -18.08
C ARG A 526 23.65 -0.04 -19.19
N ARG A 527 23.46 -1.37 -19.20
CA ARG A 527 23.95 -2.24 -20.29
C ARG A 527 23.36 -1.90 -21.65
N ARG A 528 22.14 -1.35 -21.68
CA ARG A 528 21.46 -0.86 -22.91
C ARG A 528 21.81 0.58 -23.28
N GLY A 529 22.78 1.19 -22.60
CA GLY A 529 23.24 2.55 -22.88
C GLY A 529 22.44 3.67 -22.20
N LEU A 530 21.51 3.34 -21.28
CA LEU A 530 20.79 4.35 -20.51
C LEU A 530 21.56 4.80 -19.29
N ARG A 531 21.63 6.12 -19.10
CA ARG A 531 22.22 6.71 -17.90
C ARG A 531 21.15 6.91 -16.85
N VAL A 532 21.21 6.10 -15.79
CA VAL A 532 20.30 6.20 -14.65
C VAL A 532 20.96 6.96 -13.51
N GLN A 533 20.33 8.06 -13.08
CA GLN A 533 20.69 8.87 -11.91
C GLN A 533 19.49 8.95 -10.95
N CYS A 534 19.78 9.01 -9.65
CA CYS A 534 18.77 9.17 -8.61
C CYS A 534 19.00 10.47 -7.84
N VAL A 535 17.95 11.23 -7.59
CA VAL A 535 17.93 12.35 -6.66
C VAL A 535 17.04 11.94 -5.51
N ALA A 536 17.65 11.72 -4.34
CA ALA A 536 16.96 11.27 -3.15
C ALA A 536 16.70 12.42 -2.19
N LEU A 537 15.53 12.40 -1.54
CA LEU A 537 15.11 13.45 -0.60
C LEU A 537 15.24 13.06 0.88
N ASP A 538 15.60 11.80 1.18
CA ASP A 538 15.89 11.32 2.54
C ASP A 538 17.34 10.80 2.65
N ALA A 539 18.09 11.28 3.66
CA ALA A 539 19.43 10.77 3.95
C ALA A 539 19.42 9.36 4.53
N LYS A 540 18.35 8.94 5.20
CA LYS A 540 18.27 7.60 5.81
C LYS A 540 18.31 6.49 4.77
N ALA A 541 17.89 6.78 3.54
CA ALA A 541 17.88 5.84 2.43
C ALA A 541 19.26 5.64 1.76
N GLU A 542 20.32 6.33 2.20
CA GLU A 542 21.65 6.26 1.58
C GLU A 542 22.17 4.81 1.34
N PRO A 543 22.09 3.88 2.31
CA PRO A 543 22.61 2.53 2.11
C PRO A 543 21.90 1.79 0.97
N GLN A 544 20.57 1.98 0.84
CA GLN A 544 19.74 1.35 -0.18
C GLN A 544 20.00 1.99 -1.55
N LEU A 545 20.09 3.31 -1.61
CA LEU A 545 20.43 4.07 -2.82
C LEU A 545 21.80 3.69 -3.38
N ARG A 546 22.79 3.54 -2.49
CA ARG A 546 24.13 3.10 -2.86
C ARG A 546 24.12 1.68 -3.41
N ALA A 547 23.30 0.78 -2.85
CA ALA A 547 23.15 -0.58 -3.36
C ALA A 547 22.50 -0.59 -4.76
N MET A 548 21.46 0.21 -4.99
CA MET A 548 20.71 0.25 -6.26
C MET A 548 21.47 0.94 -7.40
N PHE A 549 21.95 2.17 -7.16
CA PHE A 549 22.49 3.03 -8.21
C PHE A 549 24.03 3.07 -8.23
N GLY A 550 24.69 2.57 -7.17
CA GLY A 550 26.13 2.65 -6.98
C GLY A 550 26.61 4.01 -6.48
N PHE A 551 27.85 4.08 -6.00
CA PHE A 551 28.45 5.27 -5.36
C PHE A 551 28.33 6.58 -6.17
N ARG A 552 28.29 6.45 -7.50
CA ARG A 552 28.25 7.57 -8.44
C ARG A 552 26.86 7.79 -9.05
N GLY A 553 25.84 7.03 -8.67
CA GLY A 553 24.53 7.04 -9.32
C GLY A 553 23.40 7.71 -8.55
N TYR A 554 23.65 8.21 -7.34
CA TYR A 554 22.64 8.92 -6.54
C TYR A 554 23.20 10.22 -5.97
N ARG A 555 22.29 11.11 -5.55
CA ARG A 555 22.61 12.30 -4.75
C ARG A 555 21.49 12.57 -3.76
N ILE A 556 21.85 12.83 -2.52
CA ILE A 556 20.89 13.14 -1.45
C ILE A 556 20.75 14.65 -1.35
N VAL A 557 19.50 15.11 -1.23
CA VAL A 557 19.13 16.52 -1.07
C VAL A 557 18.24 16.61 0.16
N LEU A 558 18.69 17.33 1.18
CA LEU A 558 17.97 17.47 2.45
C LEU A 558 17.21 18.78 2.59
N ASN A 559 17.45 19.73 1.69
CA ASN A 559 16.90 21.08 1.74
C ASN A 559 16.37 21.51 0.36
N ALA A 560 15.23 22.21 0.36
CA ALA A 560 14.64 22.76 -0.85
C ALA A 560 15.61 23.69 -1.61
N ALA A 561 16.49 24.40 -0.87
CA ALA A 561 17.47 25.32 -1.43
C ALA A 561 18.58 24.66 -2.25
N ALA A 562 19.01 23.42 -1.92
CA ALA A 562 20.04 22.72 -2.72
C ALA A 562 19.47 21.87 -3.85
N LEU A 563 18.14 21.73 -3.91
CA LEU A 563 17.43 20.97 -4.94
C LEU A 563 17.78 21.42 -6.37
N PRO A 564 17.78 22.73 -6.71
CA PRO A 564 18.16 23.18 -8.05
C PRO A 564 19.60 22.76 -8.41
N ALA A 565 20.56 23.00 -7.52
CA ALA A 565 21.96 22.66 -7.77
C ALA A 565 22.17 21.14 -7.93
N ALA A 566 21.47 20.32 -7.14
CA ALA A 566 21.52 18.88 -7.23
C ALA A 566 20.91 18.35 -8.55
N LEU A 567 19.79 18.92 -8.99
CA LEU A 567 19.14 18.59 -10.26
C LEU A 567 20.00 18.98 -11.46
N ALA A 568 20.59 20.18 -11.47
CA ALA A 568 21.53 20.57 -12.53
C ALA A 568 22.74 19.63 -12.61
N HIS A 569 23.27 19.22 -11.46
CA HIS A 569 24.38 18.27 -11.42
C HIS A 569 23.97 16.84 -11.82
N GLY A 570 22.77 16.40 -11.41
CA GLY A 570 22.21 15.11 -11.82
C GLY A 570 22.00 15.07 -13.34
N TYR A 571 21.40 16.13 -13.88
CA TYR A 571 21.24 16.35 -15.31
C TYR A 571 22.59 16.33 -16.02
N SER A 572 23.55 17.14 -15.58
CA SER A 572 24.86 17.23 -16.22
C SER A 572 25.58 15.88 -16.28
N ARG A 573 25.50 15.06 -15.24
CA ARG A 573 26.10 13.72 -15.26
C ARG A 573 25.34 12.72 -16.11
N ALA A 574 24.02 12.84 -16.17
CA ALA A 574 23.17 12.00 -17.01
C ALA A 574 23.34 12.37 -18.49
N THR A 575 23.61 13.64 -18.83
CA THR A 575 23.62 14.13 -20.21
C THR A 575 25.02 14.44 -20.76
N LEU A 576 26.02 14.78 -19.94
CA LEU A 576 27.38 15.18 -20.39
C LEU A 576 28.44 14.10 -20.30
N GLY A 577 28.44 13.32 -19.21
CA GLY A 577 29.52 12.37 -18.90
C GLY A 577 29.55 11.19 -19.84
#